data_AF-A0A1I4VC26-F1
#
_entry.id   AF-A0A1I4VC26-F1
#
_cell.length_a   1.000
_cell.length_b   1.000
_cell.length_c   1.000
_cell.angle_alpha   90.00
_cell.angle_beta   90.00
_cell.angle_gamma   90.00
#
_symmetry.space_group_name_H-M   'P 1'
#
loop_
_entity.id
_entity.type
_entity.pdbx_description
1 polymer ?
#
loop_
_entity_poly.entity_id
_entity_poly.type
_entity_poly.pdbx_seq_one_letter_code
_entity_poly.pdbx_strand_id
1 'polypeptide(L)'
;MSEQKKKITVYYDGACPACIKDRQNYERLAGKEGKDICWFDITGQDDYLREIGIDPRKALSELHVLDENQRVVSELDAYILLMSRVPLLKPLAWVIGLPVIRPWLSSLYHRMVQHRLEKTGRLHMDEKLYFQGEDGTKLSYRRWIPAQNLQSNPPATPLVLLHGAASNSTRWWYFTQHSRLTADHLLLRPDLRGHGESMCRGPARLEDWSQDIAALLQHERQPHAIVVGHCLGANIALNFAARYPDMCAGLVLIEPMAREAVTGILARLRPFIPLLRVAVSLIKLLNRLGLYRRQLGTLDLQVLDRRVHEASPAELQTMLADYGSPKHDLKVIPTAQYLNNLIEIMRPLPIAEVRCPALVIQSGGRSIADPEQTQTLLQQLPQVEFATVDSEHWLPATHPDELCELIDNWVSKNPILR
;
A
#
# COMPACT_ATOMS: atom_id res chain seq x y z
N MET A 1 -14.17 -41.81 -34.69
CA MET A 1 -14.44 -40.78 -33.66
C MET A 1 -13.36 -39.72 -33.79
N SER A 2 -13.73 -38.49 -34.13
CA SER A 2 -12.82 -37.36 -34.29
C SER A 2 -12.15 -37.07 -32.94
N GLU A 3 -10.82 -37.19 -32.84
CA GLU A 3 -10.07 -36.65 -31.71
C GLU A 3 -10.39 -35.16 -31.60
N GLN A 4 -11.10 -34.76 -30.54
CA GLN A 4 -11.21 -33.35 -30.16
C GLN A 4 -9.81 -32.91 -29.74
N LYS A 5 -9.06 -32.30 -30.66
CA LYS A 5 -7.79 -31.64 -30.34
C LYS A 5 -8.05 -30.64 -29.21
N LYS A 6 -7.45 -30.92 -28.05
CA LYS A 6 -7.61 -30.12 -26.84
C LYS A 6 -6.97 -28.75 -27.08
N LYS A 7 -7.75 -27.69 -26.88
CA LYS A 7 -7.31 -26.31 -27.12
C LYS A 7 -6.54 -25.78 -25.91
N ILE A 8 -5.54 -24.95 -26.14
CA ILE A 8 -4.85 -24.18 -25.10
C ILE A 8 -5.26 -22.72 -25.17
N THR A 9 -5.28 -22.02 -24.03
CA THR A 9 -5.57 -20.58 -23.97
C THR A 9 -4.31 -19.82 -23.60
N VAL A 10 -3.93 -18.84 -24.42
CA VAL A 10 -2.79 -17.96 -24.18
C VAL A 10 -3.32 -16.63 -23.70
N TYR A 11 -2.90 -16.24 -22.49
CA TYR A 11 -3.22 -14.97 -21.89
C TYR A 11 -2.18 -13.94 -22.35
N TYR A 12 -2.62 -12.89 -23.03
CA TYR A 12 -1.74 -11.86 -23.55
C TYR A 12 -2.30 -10.47 -23.22
N ASP A 13 -1.38 -9.52 -23.01
CA ASP A 13 -1.71 -8.11 -22.76
C ASP A 13 -2.03 -7.41 -24.10
N GLY A 14 -3.32 -7.23 -24.39
CA GLY A 14 -3.81 -6.52 -25.57
C GLY A 14 -3.62 -5.01 -25.52
N ALA A 15 -3.26 -4.44 -24.38
CA ALA A 15 -2.81 -3.04 -24.29
C ALA A 15 -1.32 -2.89 -24.63
N CYS A 16 -0.54 -3.97 -24.77
CA CYS A 16 0.90 -3.92 -25.07
C CYS A 16 1.20 -4.14 -26.56
N PRO A 17 1.72 -3.14 -27.30
CA PRO A 17 2.06 -3.30 -28.73
C PRO A 17 3.09 -4.40 -29.01
N ALA A 18 4.01 -4.65 -28.07
CA ALA A 18 4.99 -5.74 -28.20
C ALA A 18 4.33 -7.12 -28.05
N CYS A 19 3.43 -7.29 -27.09
CA CYS A 19 2.69 -8.56 -26.90
C CYS A 19 1.77 -8.85 -28.10
N ILE A 20 1.11 -7.84 -28.66
CA ILE A 20 0.32 -7.98 -29.90
C ILE A 20 1.22 -8.42 -31.06
N LYS A 21 2.39 -7.80 -31.21
CA LYS A 21 3.35 -8.15 -32.26
C LYS A 21 3.88 -9.58 -32.10
N ASP A 22 4.17 -10.00 -30.88
CA ASP A 22 4.63 -11.36 -30.57
C ASP A 22 3.55 -12.40 -30.92
N ARG A 23 2.29 -12.14 -30.54
CA ARG A 23 1.13 -12.94 -30.96
C ARG A 23 1.04 -13.05 -32.48
N GLN A 24 1.06 -11.93 -33.20
CA GLN A 24 0.95 -11.91 -34.67
C GLN A 24 2.10 -12.66 -35.34
N ASN A 25 3.33 -12.54 -34.82
CA ASN A 25 4.48 -13.28 -35.32
C ASN A 25 4.31 -14.78 -35.09
N TYR A 26 3.83 -15.18 -33.91
CA TYR A 26 3.53 -16.57 -33.61
C TYR A 26 2.45 -17.13 -34.55
N GLU A 27 1.32 -16.44 -34.72
CA GLU A 27 0.23 -16.84 -35.62
C GLU A 27 0.74 -17.04 -37.07
N ARG A 28 1.63 -16.14 -37.53
CA ARG A 28 2.28 -16.24 -38.84
C ARG A 28 3.14 -17.50 -38.97
N LEU A 29 3.89 -17.85 -37.92
CA LEU A 29 4.78 -19.02 -37.89
C LEU A 29 4.02 -20.34 -37.71
N ALA A 30 2.92 -20.33 -36.95
CA ALA A 30 2.12 -21.52 -36.64
C ALA A 30 1.21 -21.94 -37.81
N GLY A 31 0.79 -21.00 -38.66
CA GLY A 31 -0.03 -21.30 -39.84
C GLY A 31 -1.30 -22.11 -39.50
N LYS A 32 -1.51 -23.26 -40.18
CA LYS A 32 -2.69 -24.11 -39.94
C LYS A 32 -2.70 -24.82 -38.59
N GLU A 33 -1.55 -24.91 -37.91
CA GLU A 33 -1.43 -25.54 -36.58
C GLU A 33 -1.80 -24.58 -35.44
N GLY A 34 -1.89 -23.28 -35.70
CA GLY A 34 -2.38 -22.29 -34.73
C GLY A 34 -3.89 -22.33 -34.45
N LYS A 35 -4.65 -23.18 -35.16
CA LYS A 35 -6.11 -23.30 -35.02
C LYS A 35 -6.56 -23.86 -33.65
N ASP A 36 -5.64 -24.48 -32.93
CA ASP A 36 -5.89 -25.10 -31.63
C ASP A 36 -5.54 -24.16 -30.45
N ILE A 37 -5.24 -22.88 -30.73
CA ILE A 37 -4.85 -21.87 -29.73
C ILE A 37 -5.94 -20.80 -29.62
N CYS A 38 -6.44 -20.60 -28.41
CA CYS A 38 -7.29 -19.49 -28.04
C CYS A 38 -6.43 -18.35 -27.50
N TRP A 39 -6.66 -17.12 -27.95
CA TRP A 39 -5.99 -15.93 -27.41
C TRP A 39 -6.97 -15.16 -26.54
N PHE A 40 -6.61 -14.94 -25.29
CA PHE A 40 -7.42 -14.18 -24.34
C PHE A 40 -6.70 -12.88 -23.97
N ASP A 41 -7.35 -11.76 -24.24
CA ASP A 41 -6.84 -10.43 -23.87
C ASP A 41 -7.11 -10.18 -22.39
N ILE A 42 -6.04 -9.99 -21.62
CA ILE A 42 -6.14 -9.77 -20.17
C ILE A 42 -6.47 -8.32 -19.79
N THR A 43 -6.54 -7.40 -20.75
CA THR A 43 -6.75 -5.98 -20.49
C THR A 43 -8.07 -5.74 -19.75
N GLY A 44 -7.99 -5.31 -18.49
CA GLY A 44 -9.16 -5.06 -17.65
C GLY A 44 -9.91 -6.32 -17.20
N GLN A 45 -9.25 -7.49 -17.19
CA GLN A 45 -9.83 -8.78 -16.83
C GLN A 45 -9.27 -9.35 -15.51
N ASP A 46 -8.91 -8.47 -14.57
CA ASP A 46 -8.21 -8.83 -13.33
C ASP A 46 -9.00 -9.85 -12.47
N ASP A 47 -10.32 -9.71 -12.39
CA ASP A 47 -11.16 -10.60 -11.58
C ASP A 47 -11.21 -12.02 -12.18
N TYR A 48 -11.34 -12.11 -13.50
CA TYR A 48 -11.29 -13.38 -14.22
C TYR A 48 -9.93 -14.07 -14.06
N LEU A 49 -8.82 -13.32 -14.11
CA LEU A 49 -7.49 -13.87 -13.87
C LEU A 49 -7.36 -14.47 -12.46
N ARG A 50 -7.89 -13.79 -11.44
CA ARG A 50 -7.88 -14.29 -10.05
C ARG A 50 -8.69 -15.58 -9.91
N GLU A 51 -9.85 -15.68 -10.57
CA GLU A 51 -10.69 -16.88 -10.55
C GLU A 51 -9.97 -18.13 -11.06
N ILE A 52 -9.12 -17.97 -12.09
CA ILE A 52 -8.33 -19.06 -12.68
C ILE A 52 -6.95 -19.24 -12.03
N GLY A 53 -6.67 -18.51 -10.95
CA GLY A 53 -5.42 -18.62 -10.18
C GLY A 53 -4.21 -17.92 -10.78
N ILE A 54 -4.42 -16.94 -11.67
CA ILE A 54 -3.36 -16.09 -12.24
C ILE A 54 -3.35 -14.74 -11.50
N ASP A 55 -2.19 -14.36 -10.94
CA ASP A 55 -2.00 -13.02 -10.38
C ASP A 55 -1.98 -11.98 -11.54
N PRO A 56 -2.89 -10.99 -11.57
CA PRO A 56 -2.94 -9.98 -12.62
C PRO A 56 -1.61 -9.24 -12.84
N ARG A 57 -0.82 -9.03 -11.77
CA ARG A 57 0.50 -8.39 -11.88
C ARG A 57 1.49 -9.29 -12.58
N LYS A 58 1.49 -10.59 -12.25
CA LYS A 58 2.33 -11.58 -12.93
C LYS A 58 1.91 -11.78 -14.38
N ALA A 59 0.62 -11.67 -14.68
CA ALA A 59 0.13 -11.75 -16.06
C ALA A 59 0.71 -10.65 -16.98
N LEU A 60 1.12 -9.50 -16.41
CA LEU A 60 1.81 -8.43 -17.13
C LEU A 60 3.31 -8.70 -17.33
N SER A 61 3.94 -9.40 -16.39
CA SER A 61 5.39 -9.68 -16.39
C SER A 61 5.78 -11.04 -16.95
N GLU A 62 4.84 -11.98 -17.03
CA GLU A 62 5.06 -13.38 -17.39
C GLU A 62 3.98 -13.84 -18.36
N LEU A 63 4.38 -14.58 -19.39
CA LEU A 63 3.42 -15.24 -20.28
C LEU A 63 2.73 -16.37 -19.52
N HIS A 64 1.41 -16.42 -19.59
CA HIS A 64 0.61 -17.50 -18.99
C HIS A 64 -0.17 -18.25 -20.06
N VAL A 65 -0.19 -19.58 -19.95
CA VAL A 65 -0.92 -20.47 -20.85
C VAL A 65 -1.70 -21.48 -20.01
N LEU A 66 -3.00 -21.59 -20.28
CA LEU A 66 -3.82 -22.67 -19.77
C LEU A 66 -3.66 -23.88 -20.70
N ASP A 67 -3.10 -24.96 -20.16
CA ASP A 67 -2.87 -26.18 -20.90
C ASP A 67 -4.14 -27.03 -21.07
N GLU A 68 -4.00 -28.13 -21.81
CA GLU A 68 -5.08 -29.06 -22.10
C GLU A 68 -5.67 -29.79 -20.88
N ASN A 69 -4.98 -29.74 -19.75
CA ASN A 69 -5.35 -30.37 -18.48
C ASN A 69 -5.84 -29.33 -17.45
N GLN A 70 -6.17 -28.10 -17.90
CA GLN A 70 -6.60 -27.00 -17.04
C GLN A 70 -5.52 -26.57 -16.05
N ARG A 71 -4.23 -26.76 -16.38
CA ARG A 71 -3.11 -26.27 -15.58
C ARG A 71 -2.57 -24.98 -16.17
N VAL A 72 -2.38 -24.00 -15.31
CA VAL A 72 -1.70 -22.75 -15.67
C VAL A 72 -0.20 -23.02 -15.71
N VAL A 73 0.42 -22.73 -16.86
CA VAL A 73 1.86 -22.77 -17.08
C VAL A 73 2.32 -21.33 -17.34
N SER A 74 3.42 -20.91 -16.71
CA SER A 74 3.93 -19.55 -16.82
C SER A 74 5.39 -19.48 -17.32
N GLU A 75 5.87 -18.26 -17.57
CA GLU A 75 7.26 -17.96 -17.91
C GLU A 75 7.79 -18.76 -19.12
N LEU A 76 9.02 -19.28 -19.03
CA LEU A 76 9.66 -20.06 -20.08
C LEU A 76 8.91 -21.35 -20.37
N ASP A 77 8.24 -21.96 -19.40
CA ASP A 77 7.48 -23.20 -19.64
C ASP A 77 6.29 -22.93 -20.57
N ALA A 78 5.66 -21.75 -20.46
CA ALA A 78 4.64 -21.30 -21.39
C ALA A 78 5.20 -21.10 -22.81
N TYR A 79 6.39 -20.51 -22.94
CA TYR A 79 7.06 -20.36 -24.25
C TYR A 79 7.46 -21.71 -24.85
N ILE A 80 8.02 -22.62 -24.06
CA ILE A 80 8.40 -23.97 -24.50
C ILE A 80 7.15 -24.72 -24.99
N LEU A 81 6.04 -24.62 -24.24
CA LEU A 81 4.76 -25.21 -24.63
C LEU A 81 4.29 -24.66 -26.00
N LEU A 82 4.30 -23.34 -26.19
CA LEU A 82 3.89 -22.73 -27.46
C LEU A 82 4.82 -23.08 -28.62
N MET A 83 6.13 -23.04 -28.42
CA MET A 83 7.11 -23.34 -29.47
C MET A 83 7.09 -24.82 -29.86
N SER A 84 6.84 -25.73 -28.91
CA SER A 84 6.72 -27.18 -29.18
C SER A 84 5.58 -27.52 -30.15
N ARG A 85 4.58 -26.64 -30.28
CA ARG A 85 3.44 -26.79 -31.19
C ARG A 85 3.76 -26.38 -32.63
N VAL A 86 4.84 -25.67 -32.86
CA VAL A 86 5.24 -25.20 -34.21
C VAL A 86 6.47 -26.00 -34.65
N PRO A 87 6.40 -26.85 -35.70
CA PRO A 87 7.48 -27.72 -36.13
C PRO A 87 8.81 -26.98 -36.35
N LEU A 88 8.74 -25.76 -36.88
CA LEU A 88 9.91 -24.90 -37.10
C LEU A 88 10.58 -24.42 -35.80
N LEU A 89 9.81 -24.30 -34.70
CA LEU A 89 10.27 -23.81 -33.40
C LEU A 89 10.58 -24.94 -32.40
N LYS A 90 10.23 -26.20 -32.70
CA LYS A 90 10.53 -27.37 -31.85
C LYS A 90 12.01 -27.49 -31.45
N PRO A 91 13.00 -27.31 -32.36
CA PRO A 91 14.41 -27.35 -31.98
C PRO A 91 14.77 -26.27 -30.96
N LEU A 92 14.19 -25.07 -31.11
CA LEU A 92 14.40 -23.96 -30.19
C LEU A 92 13.78 -24.23 -28.82
N ALA A 93 12.55 -24.77 -28.78
CA ALA A 93 11.89 -25.18 -27.54
C ALA A 93 12.73 -26.16 -26.73
N TRP A 94 13.34 -27.14 -27.41
CA TRP A 94 14.23 -28.12 -26.80
C TRP A 94 15.49 -27.47 -26.21
N VAL A 95 16.13 -26.54 -26.93
CA VAL A 95 17.32 -25.81 -26.45
C VAL A 95 17.01 -24.95 -25.23
N ILE A 96 15.88 -24.22 -25.25
CA ILE A 96 15.45 -23.38 -24.12
C ILE A 96 15.16 -24.21 -22.86
N GLY A 97 14.68 -25.45 -23.03
CA GLY A 97 14.43 -26.39 -21.94
C GLY A 97 15.67 -27.02 -21.30
N LEU A 98 16.86 -26.83 -21.86
CA LEU A 98 18.09 -27.43 -21.31
C LEU A 98 18.44 -26.81 -19.94
N PRO A 99 18.81 -27.64 -18.94
CA PRO A 99 18.95 -27.21 -17.54
C PRO A 99 20.05 -26.16 -17.31
N VAL A 100 21.06 -26.08 -18.20
CA VAL A 100 22.13 -25.09 -18.13
C VAL A 100 21.73 -23.76 -18.77
N ILE A 101 20.89 -23.80 -19.81
CA ILE A 101 20.50 -22.62 -20.59
C ILE A 101 19.29 -21.93 -19.96
N ARG A 102 18.35 -22.72 -19.42
CA ARG A 102 17.09 -22.26 -18.85
C ARG A 102 17.25 -21.17 -17.77
N PRO A 103 18.13 -21.29 -16.75
CA PRO A 103 18.26 -20.26 -15.72
C PRO A 103 18.77 -18.92 -16.28
N TRP A 104 19.70 -19.00 -17.25
CA TRP A 104 20.25 -17.80 -17.90
C TRP A 104 19.20 -17.10 -18.76
N LEU A 105 18.44 -17.86 -19.57
CA LEU A 105 17.35 -17.31 -20.37
C LEU A 105 16.21 -16.76 -19.53
N SER A 106 15.87 -17.41 -18.41
CA SER A 106 14.85 -16.90 -17.47
C SER A 106 15.29 -15.55 -16.90
N SER A 107 16.55 -15.46 -16.43
CA SER A 107 17.10 -14.20 -15.94
C SER A 107 17.10 -13.09 -17.00
N LEU A 108 17.49 -13.42 -18.25
CA LEU A 108 17.46 -12.48 -19.37
C LEU A 108 16.02 -12.05 -19.72
N TYR A 109 15.08 -13.00 -19.75
CA TYR A 109 13.66 -12.76 -19.98
C TYR A 109 13.09 -11.78 -18.96
N HIS A 110 13.27 -12.05 -17.66
CA HIS A 110 12.79 -11.14 -16.61
C HIS A 110 13.43 -9.75 -16.72
N ARG A 111 14.73 -9.66 -17.03
CA ARG A 111 15.41 -8.37 -17.22
C ARG A 111 14.84 -7.59 -18.41
N MET A 112 14.59 -8.26 -19.54
CA MET A 112 13.99 -7.64 -20.72
C MET A 112 12.56 -7.18 -20.48
N VAL A 113 11.75 -8.01 -19.82
CA VAL A 113 10.36 -7.67 -19.48
C VAL A 113 10.33 -6.52 -18.49
N GLN A 114 11.19 -6.53 -17.47
CA GLN A 114 11.28 -5.40 -16.54
C GLN A 114 11.62 -4.12 -17.27
N HIS A 115 12.67 -4.12 -18.09
CA HIS A 115 13.07 -2.95 -18.87
C HIS A 115 11.97 -2.44 -19.82
N ARG A 116 11.20 -3.34 -20.44
CA ARG A 116 10.03 -3.00 -21.26
C ARG A 116 8.96 -2.32 -20.40
N LEU A 117 8.60 -2.93 -19.28
CA LEU A 117 7.57 -2.41 -18.39
C LEU A 117 7.98 -1.04 -17.83
N GLU A 118 9.25 -0.83 -17.45
CA GLU A 118 9.82 0.46 -17.03
C GLU A 118 9.62 1.52 -18.12
N LYS A 119 10.07 1.22 -19.35
CA LYS A 119 9.98 2.12 -20.50
C LYS A 119 8.54 2.49 -20.88
N THR A 120 7.59 1.58 -20.61
CA THR A 120 6.15 1.81 -20.85
C THR A 120 5.41 2.39 -19.66
N GLY A 121 6.10 2.72 -18.55
CA GLY A 121 5.47 3.24 -17.33
C GLY A 121 4.62 2.20 -16.57
N ARG A 122 4.77 0.92 -16.90
CA ARG A 122 4.03 -0.21 -16.32
C ARG A 122 4.77 -0.91 -15.18
N LEU A 123 6.03 -0.53 -14.91
CA LEU A 123 6.82 -1.06 -13.78
C LEU A 123 6.97 -0.07 -12.61
N HIS A 124 6.79 1.23 -12.84
CA HIS A 124 7.03 2.27 -11.83
C HIS A 124 5.75 2.63 -11.09
N MET A 125 5.21 1.66 -10.36
CA MET A 125 4.08 1.92 -9.48
C MET A 125 4.50 2.05 -8.01
N ASP A 126 5.74 1.76 -7.60
CA ASP A 126 6.17 1.95 -6.21
C ASP A 126 7.60 2.49 -6.13
N GLU A 127 7.76 3.78 -6.47
CA GLU A 127 9.05 4.46 -6.40
C GLU A 127 9.32 4.95 -5.00
N LYS A 128 10.53 4.73 -4.52
CA LYS A 128 10.97 5.26 -3.24
C LYS A 128 11.79 6.53 -3.46
N LEU A 129 11.31 7.62 -2.88
CA LEU A 129 11.81 8.96 -3.13
C LEU A 129 12.08 9.68 -1.81
N TYR A 130 12.80 10.79 -1.90
CA TYR A 130 13.14 11.61 -0.75
C TYR A 130 12.92 13.08 -1.06
N PHE A 131 12.42 13.80 -0.07
CA PHE A 131 12.29 15.26 -0.10
C PHE A 131 12.85 15.86 1.18
N GLN A 132 12.98 17.18 1.21
CA GLN A 132 13.35 17.92 2.42
C GLN A 132 12.11 18.62 2.96
N GLY A 133 11.82 18.42 4.24
CA GLY A 133 10.86 19.26 4.96
C GLY A 133 11.38 20.69 5.08
N GLU A 134 10.50 21.63 5.44
CA GLU A 134 10.87 23.06 5.57
C GLU A 134 12.01 23.30 6.58
N ASP A 135 12.14 22.44 7.59
CA ASP A 135 13.21 22.50 8.59
C ASP A 135 14.53 21.82 8.14
N GLY A 136 14.60 21.39 6.87
CA GLY A 136 15.74 20.68 6.29
C GLY A 136 15.79 19.19 6.62
N THR A 137 14.81 18.65 7.35
CA THR A 137 14.75 17.20 7.63
C THR A 137 14.57 16.42 6.33
N LYS A 138 15.46 15.45 6.06
CA LYS A 138 15.30 14.52 4.96
C LYS A 138 14.21 13.50 5.29
N LEU A 139 13.20 13.40 4.43
CA LEU A 139 12.03 12.54 4.60
C LEU A 139 11.90 11.61 3.40
N SER A 140 11.48 10.38 3.67
CA SER A 140 11.26 9.29 2.71
C SER A 140 9.76 9.13 2.46
N TYR A 141 9.38 8.85 1.21
CA TYR A 141 8.04 8.43 0.85
C TYR A 141 8.08 7.47 -0.33
N ARG A 142 7.00 6.69 -0.46
CA ARG A 142 6.76 5.85 -1.62
C ARG A 142 5.68 6.47 -2.50
N ARG A 143 5.94 6.54 -3.80
CA ARG A 143 5.07 7.11 -4.81
C ARG A 143 4.51 6.02 -5.70
N TRP A 144 3.18 6.00 -5.83
CA TRP A 144 2.47 5.16 -6.78
C TRP A 144 1.84 6.00 -7.87
N ILE A 145 2.37 5.85 -9.08
CA ILE A 145 1.85 6.53 -10.27
C ILE A 145 0.89 5.56 -10.98
N PRO A 146 -0.37 5.96 -11.20
CA PRO A 146 -1.33 5.13 -11.90
C PRO A 146 -0.93 4.97 -13.37
N ALA A 147 -1.15 3.78 -13.94
CA ALA A 147 -0.78 3.47 -15.32
C ALA A 147 -1.53 4.34 -16.36
N GLN A 148 -2.69 4.91 -15.98
CA GLN A 148 -3.54 5.72 -16.84
C GLN A 148 -3.20 7.22 -16.82
N ASN A 149 -2.33 7.69 -15.92
CA ASN A 149 -2.00 9.13 -15.74
C ASN A 149 -1.21 9.77 -16.89
N LEU A 150 -0.96 9.02 -17.97
CA LEU A 150 -0.35 9.57 -19.19
C LEU A 150 -1.39 10.17 -20.16
N GLN A 151 -2.70 10.02 -19.91
CA GLN A 151 -3.75 10.39 -20.89
C GLN A 151 -4.99 11.11 -20.34
N SER A 152 -5.29 11.07 -19.03
CA SER A 152 -6.44 11.76 -18.43
C SER A 152 -6.12 13.21 -18.05
N ASN A 153 -7.02 14.13 -18.42
CA ASN A 153 -6.92 15.55 -18.06
C ASN A 153 -8.32 16.08 -17.68
N PRO A 154 -8.56 16.60 -16.46
CA PRO A 154 -7.60 16.77 -15.37
C PRO A 154 -7.24 15.45 -14.65
N PRO A 155 -6.07 15.38 -13.99
CA PRO A 155 -5.65 14.22 -13.19
C PRO A 155 -6.48 14.11 -11.91
N ALA A 156 -6.72 12.87 -11.45
CA ALA A 156 -7.50 12.63 -10.24
C ALA A 156 -6.80 13.14 -8.98
N THR A 157 -7.57 13.50 -7.94
CA THR A 157 -7.02 14.02 -6.68
C THR A 157 -6.08 13.00 -6.03
N PRO A 158 -4.84 13.33 -5.66
CA PRO A 158 -3.94 12.36 -5.04
C PRO A 158 -4.38 11.93 -3.64
N LEU A 159 -3.95 10.74 -3.21
CA LEU A 159 -4.10 10.26 -1.85
C LEU A 159 -2.77 10.34 -1.10
N VAL A 160 -2.78 10.90 0.11
CA VAL A 160 -1.67 10.80 1.07
C VAL A 160 -2.05 9.79 2.14
N LEU A 161 -1.29 8.69 2.26
CA LEU A 161 -1.60 7.59 3.16
C LEU A 161 -0.63 7.59 4.37
N LEU A 162 -1.15 7.91 5.55
CA LEU A 162 -0.40 8.11 6.80
C LEU A 162 -0.51 6.90 7.71
N HIS A 163 0.63 6.30 8.04
CA HIS A 163 0.69 5.15 8.94
C HIS A 163 0.52 5.55 10.43
N GLY A 164 0.21 4.57 11.29
CA GLY A 164 0.11 4.75 12.74
C GLY A 164 1.45 4.83 13.50
N ALA A 165 1.39 4.87 14.82
CA ALA A 165 2.59 4.90 15.67
C ALA A 165 3.41 3.61 15.51
N ALA A 166 4.75 3.73 15.62
CA ALA A 166 5.68 2.61 15.50
C ALA A 166 5.55 1.79 14.19
N SER A 167 4.99 2.41 13.14
CA SER A 167 4.76 1.83 11.82
C SER A 167 5.63 2.52 10.76
N ASN A 168 5.39 2.24 9.48
CA ASN A 168 6.00 2.93 8.34
C ASN A 168 5.14 2.80 7.06
N SER A 169 5.59 3.38 5.95
CA SER A 169 4.91 3.40 4.65
C SER A 169 4.52 2.03 4.09
N THR A 170 5.23 0.95 4.46
CA THR A 170 4.89 -0.42 4.03
C THR A 170 3.56 -0.91 4.58
N ARG A 171 2.99 -0.27 5.62
CA ARG A 171 1.63 -0.55 6.12
C ARG A 171 0.57 -0.51 5.02
N TRP A 172 0.76 0.38 4.04
CA TRP A 172 -0.18 0.60 2.95
C TRP A 172 0.07 -0.30 1.74
N TRP A 173 0.93 -1.32 1.86
CA TRP A 173 1.25 -2.21 0.75
C TRP A 173 -0.04 -2.82 0.16
N TYR A 174 -0.92 -3.40 1.00
CA TYR A 174 -2.13 -4.06 0.52
C TYR A 174 -3.03 -3.10 -0.25
N PHE A 175 -3.30 -1.94 0.34
CA PHE A 175 -4.09 -0.89 -0.32
C PHE A 175 -3.51 -0.53 -1.69
N THR A 176 -2.20 -0.32 -1.80
CA THR A 176 -1.57 -0.05 -3.11
C THR A 176 -1.58 -1.23 -4.07
N GLN A 177 -1.76 -2.45 -3.57
CA GLN A 177 -1.82 -3.63 -4.42
C GLN A 177 -3.24 -3.89 -4.96
N HIS A 178 -4.27 -3.57 -4.17
CA HIS A 178 -5.64 -4.08 -4.34
C HIS A 178 -6.72 -3.01 -4.48
N SER A 179 -6.48 -1.76 -4.06
CA SER A 179 -7.46 -0.67 -4.21
C SER A 179 -7.68 -0.31 -5.68
N ARG A 180 -8.94 -0.06 -6.06
CA ARG A 180 -9.29 0.41 -7.42
C ARG A 180 -8.81 1.84 -7.69
N LEU A 181 -8.60 2.64 -6.65
CA LEU A 181 -8.07 4.01 -6.79
C LEU A 181 -6.63 4.04 -7.32
N THR A 182 -5.91 2.92 -7.25
CA THR A 182 -4.56 2.78 -7.82
C THR A 182 -4.53 2.89 -9.35
N ALA A 183 -5.70 2.79 -10.00
CA ALA A 183 -5.84 2.84 -11.45
C ALA A 183 -5.70 4.26 -12.02
N ASP A 184 -6.10 5.26 -11.25
CA ASP A 184 -6.23 6.66 -11.69
C ASP A 184 -5.76 7.72 -10.67
N HIS A 185 -5.59 7.39 -9.39
CA HIS A 185 -5.09 8.31 -8.36
C HIS A 185 -3.59 8.12 -8.09
N LEU A 186 -2.87 9.24 -7.94
CA LEU A 186 -1.50 9.25 -7.42
C LEU A 186 -1.53 8.94 -5.92
N LEU A 187 -0.77 7.93 -5.47
CA LEU A 187 -0.67 7.61 -4.04
C LEU A 187 0.69 7.99 -3.49
N LEU A 188 0.69 8.73 -2.39
CA LEU A 188 1.87 9.18 -1.66
C LEU A 188 1.86 8.58 -0.26
N ARG A 189 2.86 7.74 0.04
CA ARG A 189 2.99 7.02 1.32
C ARG A 189 4.26 7.46 2.03
N PRO A 190 4.24 8.56 2.80
CA PRO A 190 5.40 8.98 3.56
C PRO A 190 5.69 8.01 4.71
N ASP A 191 6.97 7.80 4.99
CA ASP A 191 7.39 7.46 6.35
C ASP A 191 7.29 8.74 7.18
N LEU A 192 6.48 8.74 8.24
CA LEU A 192 6.36 9.88 9.15
C LEU A 192 7.72 10.22 9.75
N ARG A 193 8.02 11.52 9.96
CA ARG A 193 9.27 11.93 10.64
C ARG A 193 9.46 11.15 11.95
N GLY A 194 10.68 10.65 12.17
CA GLY A 194 11.03 9.79 13.30
C GLY A 194 10.70 8.30 13.12
N HIS A 195 10.18 7.89 11.96
CA HIS A 195 9.81 6.51 11.63
C HIS A 195 10.48 6.04 10.34
N GLY A 196 10.59 4.71 10.17
CA GLY A 196 11.11 4.09 8.96
C GLY A 196 12.41 4.72 8.49
N GLU A 197 12.42 5.17 7.24
CA GLU A 197 13.56 5.84 6.62
C GLU A 197 13.53 7.37 6.72
N SER A 198 12.46 7.94 7.25
CA SER A 198 12.38 9.34 7.72
C SER A 198 12.94 9.49 9.14
N MET A 199 13.94 8.69 9.49
CA MET A 199 14.47 8.60 10.85
C MET A 199 15.18 9.89 11.24
N CYS A 200 14.58 10.63 12.18
CA CYS A 200 15.18 11.81 12.78
C CYS A 200 15.06 11.76 14.31
N ARG A 201 15.90 12.54 15.01
CA ARG A 201 15.88 12.68 16.48
C ARG A 201 15.39 14.06 16.93
N GLY A 202 14.84 14.84 15.99
CA GLY A 202 14.30 16.18 16.20
C GLY A 202 12.92 16.17 16.89
N PRO A 203 12.25 17.33 16.94
CA PRO A 203 10.82 17.40 17.26
C PRO A 203 9.97 16.65 16.22
N ALA A 204 8.87 16.06 16.68
CA ALA A 204 7.91 15.38 15.83
C ALA A 204 6.51 15.49 16.45
N ARG A 205 5.92 16.68 16.38
CA ARG A 205 4.56 16.98 16.89
C ARG A 205 3.55 16.91 15.76
N LEU A 206 2.26 16.93 16.09
CA LEU A 206 1.19 17.03 15.08
C LEU A 206 1.41 18.16 14.06
N GLU A 207 1.89 19.32 14.52
CA GLU A 207 2.22 20.45 13.63
C GLU A 207 3.36 20.13 12.67
N ASP A 208 4.39 19.45 13.18
CA ASP A 208 5.60 19.13 12.42
C ASP A 208 5.26 18.08 11.34
N TRP A 209 4.44 17.06 11.65
CA TRP A 209 3.93 16.10 10.67
C TRP A 209 2.98 16.75 9.66
N SER A 210 2.11 17.66 10.08
CA SER A 210 1.22 18.38 9.16
C SER A 210 2.00 19.24 8.17
N GLN A 211 3.06 19.91 8.63
CA GLN A 211 3.96 20.68 7.77
C GLN A 211 4.71 19.78 6.76
N ASP A 212 5.07 18.55 7.14
CA ASP A 212 5.69 17.60 6.20
C ASP A 212 4.74 17.18 5.09
N ILE A 213 3.46 17.00 5.40
CA ILE A 213 2.45 16.67 4.38
C ILE A 213 2.30 17.83 3.40
N ALA A 214 2.22 19.07 3.90
CA ALA A 214 2.20 20.26 3.04
C ALA A 214 3.45 20.34 2.15
N ALA A 215 4.64 20.11 2.71
CA ALA A 215 5.89 20.11 1.96
C ALA A 215 5.96 18.97 0.92
N LEU A 216 5.42 17.78 1.24
CA LEU A 216 5.32 16.66 0.31
C LEU A 216 4.41 16.99 -0.88
N LEU A 217 3.25 17.58 -0.62
CA LEU A 217 2.32 18.00 -1.67
C LEU A 217 2.94 19.08 -2.57
N GLN A 218 3.63 20.06 -1.99
CA GLN A 218 4.38 21.05 -2.76
C GLN A 218 5.49 20.41 -3.61
N HIS A 219 6.23 19.45 -3.04
CA HIS A 219 7.28 18.70 -3.75
C HIS A 219 6.72 17.94 -4.97
N GLU A 220 5.58 17.27 -4.81
CA GLU A 220 4.86 16.57 -5.89
C GLU A 220 4.00 17.49 -6.77
N ARG A 221 4.02 18.81 -6.52
CA ARG A 221 3.23 19.83 -7.23
C ARG A 221 1.73 19.54 -7.22
N GLN A 222 1.24 19.02 -6.10
CA GLN A 222 -0.16 18.74 -5.87
C GLN A 222 -0.78 19.86 -5.03
N PRO A 223 -1.84 20.54 -5.49
CA PRO A 223 -2.44 21.65 -4.74
C PRO A 223 -3.19 21.17 -3.50
N HIS A 224 -3.80 19.99 -3.56
CA HIS A 224 -4.57 19.37 -2.49
C HIS A 224 -4.54 17.84 -2.61
N ALA A 225 -4.92 17.15 -1.55
CA ALA A 225 -5.04 15.69 -1.52
C ALA A 225 -6.19 15.21 -0.65
N ILE A 226 -6.61 13.97 -0.87
CA ILE A 226 -7.35 13.18 0.12
C ILE A 226 -6.34 12.61 1.10
N VAL A 227 -6.53 12.85 2.40
CA VAL A 227 -5.60 12.36 3.43
C VAL A 227 -6.23 11.20 4.18
N VAL A 228 -5.61 10.03 4.03
CA VAL A 228 -6.02 8.78 4.68
C VAL A 228 -5.05 8.51 5.83
N GLY A 229 -5.56 8.32 7.04
CA GLY A 229 -4.72 8.12 8.22
C GLY A 229 -5.18 6.97 9.09
N HIS A 230 -4.22 6.17 9.58
CA HIS A 230 -4.47 5.10 10.57
C HIS A 230 -3.95 5.49 11.95
N CYS A 231 -4.76 5.39 13.00
CA CYS A 231 -4.38 5.63 14.40
C CYS A 231 -3.71 7.02 14.58
N LEU A 232 -2.41 7.09 14.91
CA LEU A 232 -1.66 8.36 14.94
C LEU A 232 -1.78 9.13 13.62
N GLY A 233 -1.76 8.43 12.49
CA GLY A 233 -1.94 9.01 11.16
C GLY A 233 -3.31 9.69 10.99
N ALA A 234 -4.37 9.19 11.63
CA ALA A 234 -5.70 9.81 11.61
C ALA A 234 -5.71 11.13 12.38
N ASN A 235 -5.04 11.18 13.55
CA ASN A 235 -4.89 12.41 14.32
C ASN A 235 -4.05 13.47 13.56
N ILE A 236 -3.01 13.01 12.85
CA ILE A 236 -2.21 13.88 11.97
C ILE A 236 -3.07 14.40 10.82
N ALA A 237 -3.88 13.56 10.18
CA ALA A 237 -4.76 13.96 9.08
C ALA A 237 -5.76 15.04 9.52
N LEU A 238 -6.38 14.89 10.70
CA LEU A 238 -7.23 15.92 11.30
C LEU A 238 -6.47 17.24 11.55
N ASN A 239 -5.26 17.15 12.10
CA ASN A 239 -4.44 18.34 12.35
C ASN A 239 -4.01 19.04 11.05
N PHE A 240 -3.70 18.26 10.01
CA PHE A 240 -3.38 18.77 8.69
C PHE A 240 -4.59 19.49 8.07
N ALA A 241 -5.77 18.88 8.08
CA ALA A 241 -6.99 19.49 7.55
C ALA A 241 -7.37 20.79 8.27
N ALA A 242 -7.17 20.85 9.59
CA ALA A 242 -7.40 22.06 10.38
C ALA A 242 -6.41 23.19 10.05
N ARG A 243 -5.13 22.85 9.78
CA ARG A 243 -4.05 23.83 9.55
C ARG A 243 -3.92 24.27 8.09
N TYR A 244 -4.20 23.37 7.16
CA TYR A 244 -4.09 23.57 5.71
C TYR A 244 -5.42 23.20 5.03
N PRO A 245 -6.53 23.90 5.36
CA PRO A 245 -7.86 23.52 4.87
C PRO A 245 -7.96 23.52 3.34
N ASP A 246 -7.23 24.41 2.66
CA ASP A 246 -7.23 24.50 1.19
C ASP A 246 -6.41 23.39 0.51
N MET A 247 -5.59 22.66 1.27
CA MET A 247 -4.76 21.55 0.77
C MET A 247 -5.36 20.17 1.08
N CYS A 248 -6.50 20.11 1.79
CA CYS A 248 -7.15 18.87 2.19
C CYS A 248 -8.52 18.74 1.52
N ALA A 249 -8.61 17.94 0.46
CA ALA A 249 -9.86 17.72 -0.28
C ALA A 249 -10.86 16.88 0.53
N GLY A 250 -10.37 15.89 1.28
CA GLY A 250 -11.19 15.00 2.10
C GLY A 250 -10.34 14.19 3.07
N LEU A 251 -11.00 13.60 4.08
CA LEU A 251 -10.35 12.81 5.12
C LEU A 251 -10.87 11.38 5.16
N VAL A 252 -9.97 10.42 5.35
CA VAL A 252 -10.34 9.08 5.79
C VAL A 252 -9.59 8.74 7.07
N LEU A 253 -10.33 8.53 8.15
CA LEU A 253 -9.83 8.39 9.51
C LEU A 253 -10.08 6.96 9.99
N ILE A 254 -9.03 6.15 10.06
CA ILE A 254 -9.11 4.73 10.45
C ILE A 254 -8.62 4.61 11.88
N GLU A 255 -9.50 4.17 12.77
CA GLU A 255 -9.26 4.11 14.22
C GLU A 255 -8.71 5.45 14.78
N PRO A 256 -9.37 6.62 14.56
CA PRO A 256 -8.91 7.89 15.10
C PRO A 256 -8.88 7.88 16.64
N MET A 257 -7.85 8.47 17.22
CA MET A 257 -7.61 8.43 18.67
C MET A 257 -8.00 9.75 19.32
N ALA A 258 -9.25 9.84 19.79
CA ALA A 258 -9.70 10.98 20.57
C ALA A 258 -9.29 10.83 22.04
N ARG A 259 -8.60 11.82 22.61
CA ARG A 259 -8.08 11.82 24.00
C ARG A 259 -9.14 11.42 25.03
N GLU A 260 -10.36 11.85 24.84
CA GLU A 260 -11.50 11.61 25.72
C GLU A 260 -12.02 10.17 25.63
N ALA A 261 -11.86 9.55 24.46
CA ALA A 261 -12.32 8.19 24.15
C ALA A 261 -11.26 7.10 24.37
N VAL A 262 -10.00 7.46 24.58
CA VAL A 262 -8.94 6.46 24.82
C VAL A 262 -9.20 5.67 26.10
N THR A 263 -9.07 4.34 26.04
CA THR A 263 -9.31 3.40 27.14
C THR A 263 -8.00 2.72 27.62
N GLY A 264 -8.12 1.80 28.58
CA GLY A 264 -7.02 0.90 28.97
C GLY A 264 -5.76 1.58 29.53
N ILE A 265 -4.58 1.10 29.10
CA ILE A 265 -3.27 1.57 29.58
C ILE A 265 -3.03 3.05 29.23
N LEU A 266 -3.48 3.49 28.05
CA LEU A 266 -3.30 4.87 27.59
C LEU A 266 -4.12 5.86 28.43
N ALA A 267 -5.36 5.51 28.78
CA ALA A 267 -6.19 6.31 29.69
C ALA A 267 -5.49 6.52 31.05
N ARG A 268 -4.82 5.49 31.58
CA ARG A 268 -4.05 5.54 32.84
C ARG A 268 -2.79 6.40 32.75
N LEU A 269 -2.19 6.51 31.55
CA LEU A 269 -1.01 7.34 31.31
C LEU A 269 -1.34 8.84 31.17
N ARG A 270 -2.60 9.19 30.88
CA ARG A 270 -3.05 10.57 30.64
C ARG A 270 -2.63 11.60 31.72
N PRO A 271 -2.74 11.32 33.04
CA PRO A 271 -2.30 12.27 34.08
C PRO A 271 -0.78 12.48 34.11
N PHE A 272 -0.01 11.52 33.58
CA PHE A 272 1.46 11.53 33.60
C PHE A 272 2.08 12.14 32.34
N ILE A 273 1.27 12.67 31.40
CA ILE A 273 1.77 13.34 30.19
C ILE A 273 2.85 14.42 30.48
N PRO A 274 2.71 15.30 31.50
CA PRO A 274 3.75 16.26 31.82
C PRO A 274 5.09 15.60 32.19
N LEU A 275 5.04 14.51 32.95
CA LEU A 275 6.23 13.74 33.33
C LEU A 275 6.85 13.05 32.10
N LEU A 276 6.03 12.50 31.21
CA LEU A 276 6.49 11.90 29.95
C LEU A 276 7.21 12.94 29.07
N ARG A 277 6.73 14.19 29.01
CA ARG A 277 7.42 15.28 28.29
C ARG A 277 8.79 15.60 28.89
N VAL A 278 8.90 15.62 30.21
CA VAL A 278 10.20 15.78 30.90
C VAL A 278 11.12 14.61 30.57
N ALA A 279 10.62 13.38 30.63
CA ALA A 279 11.39 12.18 30.29
C ALA A 279 11.89 12.20 28.82
N VAL A 280 11.03 12.56 27.86
CA VAL A 280 11.40 12.74 26.45
C VAL A 280 12.52 13.78 26.31
N SER A 281 12.39 14.91 27.00
CA SER A 281 13.39 15.99 26.96
C SER A 281 14.74 15.53 27.52
N LEU A 282 14.73 14.81 28.64
CA LEU A 282 15.93 14.20 29.23
C LEU A 282 16.56 13.17 28.29
N ILE A 283 15.78 12.25 27.74
CA ILE A 283 16.29 11.24 26.79
C ILE A 283 16.91 11.93 25.56
N LYS A 284 16.26 12.97 25.02
CA LYS A 284 16.82 13.75 23.90
C LYS A 284 18.15 14.42 24.28
N LEU A 285 18.27 14.97 25.48
CA LEU A 285 19.52 15.54 25.99
C LEU A 285 20.62 14.48 26.10
N LEU A 286 20.34 13.34 26.73
CA LEU A 286 21.30 12.23 26.88
C LEU A 286 21.75 11.69 25.51
N ASN A 287 20.85 11.59 24.55
CA ASN A 287 21.16 11.17 23.17
C ASN A 287 22.06 12.19 22.43
N ARG A 288 21.87 13.50 22.69
CA ARG A 288 22.74 14.57 22.17
C ARG A 288 24.14 14.49 22.76
N LEU A 289 24.26 14.14 24.04
CA LEU A 289 25.53 13.89 24.73
C LEU A 289 26.17 12.54 24.36
N GLY A 290 25.55 11.73 23.49
CA GLY A 290 26.10 10.45 23.04
C GLY A 290 25.96 9.30 24.04
N LEU A 291 25.27 9.50 25.16
CA LEU A 291 25.16 8.52 26.25
C LEU A 291 24.32 7.29 25.89
N TYR A 292 23.48 7.39 24.86
CA TYR A 292 22.67 6.26 24.39
C TYR A 292 22.30 6.38 22.91
N ARG A 293 22.82 5.50 22.06
CA ARG A 293 22.38 5.35 20.67
C ARG A 293 22.24 3.87 20.35
N ARG A 294 21.02 3.34 20.50
CA ARG A 294 20.68 1.98 20.07
C ARG A 294 20.79 1.85 18.55
N GLN A 295 21.22 0.68 18.10
CA GLN A 295 20.98 0.23 16.75
C GLN A 295 19.50 -0.16 16.62
N LEU A 296 18.81 0.40 15.63
CA LEU A 296 17.40 0.12 15.37
C LEU A 296 17.31 -0.90 14.23
N GLY A 297 16.36 -1.82 14.35
CA GLY A 297 16.01 -2.75 13.29
C GLY A 297 15.17 -2.09 12.20
N THR A 298 15.01 -2.79 11.08
CA THR A 298 14.03 -2.44 10.05
C THR A 298 12.69 -3.09 10.39
N LEU A 299 11.60 -2.45 9.94
CA LEU A 299 10.26 -2.99 10.05
C LEU A 299 9.69 -3.11 8.64
N ASP A 300 9.26 -4.30 8.26
CA ASP A 300 8.54 -4.53 7.00
C ASP A 300 7.17 -5.13 7.34
N LEU A 301 6.15 -4.29 7.21
CA LEU A 301 4.79 -4.67 7.58
C LEU A 301 4.15 -5.57 6.54
N GLN A 302 4.62 -5.57 5.29
CA GLN A 302 4.17 -6.52 4.29
C GLN A 302 4.51 -7.95 4.69
N VAL A 303 5.72 -8.17 5.19
CA VAL A 303 6.16 -9.49 5.66
C VAL A 303 5.35 -9.91 6.89
N LEU A 304 5.08 -8.99 7.82
CA LEU A 304 4.30 -9.29 9.01
C LEU A 304 2.83 -9.59 8.69
N ASP A 305 2.21 -8.78 7.83
CA ASP A 305 0.81 -8.97 7.42
C ASP A 305 0.64 -10.29 6.67
N ARG A 306 1.57 -10.67 5.78
CA ARG A 306 1.52 -11.97 5.11
C ARG A 306 1.53 -13.13 6.12
N ARG A 307 2.38 -13.04 7.15
CA ARG A 307 2.41 -14.05 8.22
C ARG A 307 1.11 -14.08 9.02
N VAL A 308 0.48 -12.93 9.25
CA VAL A 308 -0.84 -12.85 9.92
C VAL A 308 -1.90 -13.61 9.12
N HIS A 309 -1.91 -13.47 7.79
CA HIS A 309 -2.86 -14.17 6.91
C HIS A 309 -2.58 -15.68 6.81
N GLU A 310 -1.32 -16.09 6.98
CA GLU A 310 -0.91 -17.50 6.93
C GLU A 310 -0.99 -18.21 8.31
N ALA A 311 -1.22 -17.47 9.40
CA ALA A 311 -1.18 -17.99 10.76
C ALA A 311 -2.45 -18.79 11.12
N SER A 312 -2.28 -19.86 11.90
CA SER A 312 -3.42 -20.52 12.54
C SER A 312 -4.10 -19.61 13.58
N PRO A 313 -5.37 -19.83 13.97
CA PRO A 313 -6.07 -18.97 14.94
C PRO A 313 -5.34 -18.79 16.29
N ALA A 314 -4.62 -19.82 16.75
CA ALA A 314 -3.83 -19.75 17.99
C ALA A 314 -2.53 -18.93 17.83
N GLU A 315 -1.89 -19.03 16.67
CA GLU A 315 -0.72 -18.21 16.31
C GLU A 315 -1.11 -16.76 16.09
N LEU A 316 -2.26 -16.52 15.45
CA LEU A 316 -2.82 -15.19 15.19
C LEU A 316 -3.00 -14.39 16.48
N GLN A 317 -3.60 -14.98 17.53
CA GLN A 317 -3.74 -14.29 18.83
C GLN A 317 -2.38 -13.90 19.43
N THR A 318 -1.37 -14.75 19.28
CA THR A 318 -0.02 -14.48 19.79
C THR A 318 0.66 -13.37 18.98
N MET A 319 0.51 -13.39 17.66
CA MET A 319 1.07 -12.36 16.76
C MET A 319 0.38 -11.01 16.93
N LEU A 320 -0.94 -10.98 17.14
CA LEU A 320 -1.69 -9.76 17.44
C LEU A 320 -1.35 -9.21 18.83
N ALA A 321 -0.97 -10.06 19.80
CA ALA A 321 -0.45 -9.59 21.09
C ALA A 321 0.93 -8.93 20.98
N ASP A 322 1.72 -9.30 19.97
CA ASP A 322 2.99 -8.64 19.66
C ASP A 322 2.79 -7.29 18.96
N TYR A 323 1.68 -7.10 18.25
CA TYR A 323 1.29 -5.83 17.64
C TYR A 323 0.98 -4.76 18.70
N GLY A 324 1.67 -3.62 18.62
CA GLY A 324 1.57 -2.55 19.61
C GLY A 324 2.25 -2.86 20.95
N SER A 325 3.08 -3.92 21.01
CA SER A 325 3.89 -4.23 22.18
C SER A 325 5.08 -3.29 22.27
N PRO A 326 5.25 -2.52 23.37
CA PRO A 326 6.39 -1.60 23.52
C PRO A 326 7.74 -2.30 23.38
N LYS A 327 7.84 -3.59 23.73
CA LYS A 327 9.07 -4.37 23.62
C LYS A 327 9.49 -4.58 22.16
N HIS A 328 8.54 -4.72 21.25
CA HIS A 328 8.79 -4.88 19.82
C HIS A 328 8.98 -3.52 19.15
N ASP A 329 8.13 -2.56 19.45
CA ASP A 329 8.19 -1.21 18.87
C ASP A 329 9.53 -0.53 19.17
N LEU A 330 10.02 -0.61 20.41
CA LEU A 330 11.30 0.00 20.81
C LEU A 330 12.54 -0.63 20.16
N LYS A 331 12.39 -1.70 19.36
CA LYS A 331 13.47 -2.23 18.50
C LYS A 331 13.60 -1.46 17.19
N VAL A 332 12.52 -0.82 16.71
CA VAL A 332 12.45 -0.21 15.38
C VAL A 332 12.26 1.31 15.42
N ILE A 333 11.91 1.87 16.59
CA ILE A 333 11.74 3.31 16.79
C ILE A 333 12.55 3.83 18.00
N PRO A 334 13.14 5.06 17.94
CA PRO A 334 13.79 5.64 19.10
C PRO A 334 12.84 5.80 20.28
N THR A 335 13.31 5.51 21.50
CA THR A 335 12.49 5.63 22.72
C THR A 335 11.86 7.01 22.91
N ALA A 336 12.63 8.08 22.65
CA ALA A 336 12.09 9.44 22.73
C ALA A 336 10.96 9.68 21.73
N GLN A 337 11.05 9.09 20.53
CA GLN A 337 10.03 9.21 19.50
C GLN A 337 8.79 8.37 19.84
N TYR A 338 8.99 7.15 20.34
CA TYR A 338 7.90 6.28 20.80
C TYR A 338 7.07 6.95 21.90
N LEU A 339 7.73 7.48 22.94
CA LEU A 339 7.04 8.20 24.01
C LEU A 339 6.34 9.48 23.51
N ASN A 340 6.95 10.16 22.54
CA ASN A 340 6.34 11.32 21.91
C ASN A 340 5.07 10.94 21.13
N ASN A 341 5.06 9.83 20.39
CA ASN A 341 3.84 9.33 19.73
C ASN A 341 2.70 9.11 20.73
N LEU A 342 2.98 8.53 21.92
CA LEU A 342 1.96 8.35 22.96
C LEU A 342 1.39 9.70 23.45
N ILE A 343 2.23 10.72 23.58
CA ILE A 343 1.81 12.06 23.98
C ILE A 343 0.92 12.69 22.92
N GLU A 344 1.31 12.60 21.65
CA GLU A 344 0.59 13.22 20.52
C GLU A 344 -0.73 12.50 20.19
N ILE A 345 -0.81 11.18 20.38
CA ILE A 345 -2.07 10.41 20.27
C ILE A 345 -3.11 10.93 21.27
N MET A 346 -2.69 11.34 22.47
CA MET A 346 -3.60 11.84 23.52
C MET A 346 -3.80 13.36 23.48
N ARG A 347 -3.42 14.03 22.38
CA ARG A 347 -3.66 15.46 22.23
C ARG A 347 -5.11 15.73 21.80
N PRO A 348 -5.75 16.83 22.26
CA PRO A 348 -7.07 17.20 21.76
C PRO A 348 -7.10 17.34 20.24
N LEU A 349 -8.17 16.87 19.61
CA LEU A 349 -8.36 16.91 18.17
C LEU A 349 -8.97 18.27 17.73
N PRO A 350 -8.44 18.92 16.67
CA PRO A 350 -8.95 20.20 16.18
C PRO A 350 -10.16 20.01 15.25
N ILE A 351 -11.26 19.47 15.79
CA ILE A 351 -12.42 19.04 15.01
C ILE A 351 -13.16 20.24 14.39
N ALA A 352 -13.27 21.34 15.15
CA ALA A 352 -14.05 22.53 14.77
C ALA A 352 -13.45 23.28 13.57
N GLU A 353 -12.14 23.12 13.33
CA GLU A 353 -11.42 23.80 12.26
C GLU A 353 -11.45 23.04 10.92
N VAL A 354 -11.88 21.78 10.90
CA VAL A 354 -11.93 20.94 9.70
C VAL A 354 -13.13 21.32 8.82
N ARG A 355 -12.90 21.49 7.51
CA ARG A 355 -13.91 21.98 6.54
C ARG A 355 -14.28 20.99 5.44
N CYS A 356 -13.49 19.94 5.27
CA CYS A 356 -13.65 18.95 4.20
C CYS A 356 -14.44 17.72 4.66
N PRO A 357 -15.09 16.99 3.74
CA PRO A 357 -15.83 15.77 4.06
C PRO A 357 -14.91 14.70 4.64
N ALA A 358 -15.46 13.85 5.51
CA ALA A 358 -14.69 12.82 6.21
C ALA A 358 -15.40 11.46 6.24
N LEU A 359 -14.63 10.39 6.05
CA LEU A 359 -15.03 9.02 6.39
C LEU A 359 -14.30 8.58 7.66
N VAL A 360 -15.03 8.07 8.64
CA VAL A 360 -14.47 7.50 9.87
C VAL A 360 -14.71 5.98 9.85
N ILE A 361 -13.63 5.21 9.92
CA ILE A 361 -13.67 3.73 9.92
C ILE A 361 -13.20 3.23 11.28
N GLN A 362 -14.02 2.43 11.95
CA GLN A 362 -13.75 1.93 13.31
C GLN A 362 -13.96 0.41 13.39
N SER A 363 -13.25 -0.25 14.30
CA SER A 363 -13.47 -1.65 14.64
C SER A 363 -14.62 -1.79 15.65
N GLY A 364 -15.51 -2.75 15.46
CA GLY A 364 -16.60 -3.08 16.40
C GLY A 364 -16.18 -3.83 17.66
N GLY A 365 -14.98 -4.44 17.68
CA GLY A 365 -14.45 -5.19 18.81
C GLY A 365 -13.88 -4.33 19.96
N ARG A 366 -13.22 -4.99 20.93
CA ARG A 366 -12.52 -4.29 22.04
C ARG A 366 -11.50 -3.32 21.47
N SER A 367 -11.81 -2.03 21.51
CA SER A 367 -10.98 -0.97 20.95
C SER A 367 -10.17 -0.18 22.03
N ILE A 368 -8.95 0.25 21.70
CA ILE A 368 -8.08 1.19 22.41
C ILE A 368 -8.79 2.54 22.59
N ALA A 369 -9.73 2.86 21.70
CA ALA A 369 -10.64 3.98 21.87
C ALA A 369 -12.09 3.49 21.86
N ASP A 370 -12.90 4.02 22.77
CA ASP A 370 -14.33 3.79 22.81
C ASP A 370 -14.97 4.28 21.48
N PRO A 371 -15.59 3.38 20.70
CA PRO A 371 -16.10 3.73 19.39
C PRO A 371 -17.27 4.72 19.47
N GLU A 372 -18.19 4.55 20.42
CA GLU A 372 -19.38 5.42 20.58
C GLU A 372 -18.96 6.83 21.00
N GLN A 373 -18.02 6.93 21.95
CA GLN A 373 -17.51 8.21 22.39
C GLN A 373 -16.72 8.92 21.28
N THR A 374 -15.96 8.17 20.49
CA THR A 374 -15.24 8.71 19.33
C THR A 374 -16.22 9.22 18.26
N GLN A 375 -17.28 8.47 17.96
CA GLN A 375 -18.32 8.91 17.03
C GLN A 375 -19.01 10.19 17.52
N THR A 376 -19.39 10.24 18.80
CA THR A 376 -20.02 11.42 19.41
C THR A 376 -19.15 12.67 19.25
N LEU A 377 -17.83 12.55 19.40
CA LEU A 377 -16.90 13.67 19.21
C LEU A 377 -16.80 14.07 17.74
N LEU A 378 -16.64 13.08 16.83
CA LEU A 378 -16.40 13.32 15.41
C LEU A 378 -17.66 13.66 14.61
N GLN A 379 -18.86 13.52 15.18
CA GLN A 379 -20.13 13.98 14.57
C GLN A 379 -20.14 15.48 14.27
N GLN A 380 -19.23 16.26 14.86
CA GLN A 380 -19.07 17.69 14.59
C GLN A 380 -18.33 17.98 13.28
N LEU A 381 -17.71 16.97 12.65
CA LEU A 381 -17.06 17.13 11.35
C LEU A 381 -18.10 17.39 10.25
N PRO A 382 -17.77 18.21 9.25
CA PRO A 382 -18.68 18.47 8.13
C PRO A 382 -18.80 17.23 7.25
N GLN A 383 -20.03 16.86 6.88
CA GLN A 383 -20.32 15.76 5.95
C GLN A 383 -19.59 14.45 6.33
N VAL A 384 -19.65 14.09 7.61
CA VAL A 384 -19.01 12.88 8.14
C VAL A 384 -19.84 11.62 7.90
N GLU A 385 -19.21 10.58 7.37
CA GLU A 385 -19.75 9.23 7.26
C GLU A 385 -19.01 8.32 8.24
N PHE A 386 -19.74 7.38 8.85
CA PHE A 386 -19.18 6.39 9.77
C PHE A 386 -19.34 4.99 9.20
N ALA A 387 -18.27 4.19 9.25
CA ALA A 387 -18.27 2.78 8.93
C ALA A 387 -17.68 1.98 10.09
N THR A 388 -18.35 0.89 10.46
CA THR A 388 -17.89 -0.03 11.50
C THR A 388 -17.61 -1.38 10.87
N VAL A 389 -16.41 -1.91 11.11
CA VAL A 389 -15.95 -3.22 10.64
C VAL A 389 -15.90 -4.18 11.82
N ASP A 390 -16.44 -5.39 11.66
CA ASP A 390 -16.43 -6.41 12.72
C ASP A 390 -15.04 -7.05 12.85
N SER A 391 -14.15 -6.37 13.58
CA SER A 391 -12.76 -6.77 13.78
C SER A 391 -12.37 -6.64 15.25
N GLU A 392 -11.60 -7.63 15.74
CA GLU A 392 -10.65 -7.38 16.82
C GLU A 392 -9.50 -6.55 16.21
N HIS A 393 -9.09 -5.48 16.88
CA HIS A 393 -8.08 -4.48 16.48
C HIS A 393 -7.13 -4.73 15.29
N TRP A 394 -6.65 -3.63 14.68
CA TRP A 394 -5.65 -3.61 13.59
C TRP A 394 -6.24 -3.84 12.20
N LEU A 395 -7.29 -3.09 11.85
CA LEU A 395 -8.02 -3.19 10.59
C LEU A 395 -7.15 -3.30 9.32
N PRO A 396 -6.08 -2.50 9.14
CA PRO A 396 -5.26 -2.63 7.93
C PRO A 396 -4.55 -3.98 7.77
N ALA A 397 -4.39 -4.75 8.84
CA ALA A 397 -3.75 -6.06 8.82
C ALA A 397 -4.76 -7.21 8.81
N THR A 398 -5.92 -7.04 9.45
CA THR A 398 -6.91 -8.11 9.63
C THR A 398 -8.05 -8.08 8.62
N HIS A 399 -8.47 -6.89 8.18
CA HIS A 399 -9.59 -6.69 7.24
C HIS A 399 -9.19 -5.75 6.09
N PRO A 400 -8.09 -6.04 5.37
CA PRO A 400 -7.55 -5.12 4.39
C PRO A 400 -8.44 -4.97 3.14
N ASP A 401 -9.18 -6.01 2.73
CA ASP A 401 -10.12 -5.95 1.61
C ASP A 401 -11.29 -5.00 1.90
N GLU A 402 -11.98 -5.21 3.02
CA GLU A 402 -13.10 -4.37 3.45
C GLU A 402 -12.66 -2.91 3.63
N LEU A 403 -11.45 -2.69 4.16
CA LEU A 403 -10.87 -1.36 4.25
C LEU A 403 -10.68 -0.72 2.85
N CYS A 404 -10.19 -1.46 1.86
CA CYS A 404 -10.08 -0.96 0.48
C CYS A 404 -11.45 -0.63 -0.10
N GLU A 405 -12.44 -1.51 0.07
CA GLU A 405 -13.79 -1.31 -0.46
C GLU A 405 -14.45 -0.06 0.12
N LEU A 406 -14.37 0.15 1.43
CA LEU A 406 -14.94 1.32 2.11
C LEU A 406 -14.31 2.62 1.59
N ILE A 407 -12.98 2.67 1.47
CA ILE A 407 -12.26 3.83 0.96
C ILE A 407 -12.61 4.09 -0.51
N ASP A 408 -12.51 3.07 -1.35
CA ASP A 408 -12.78 3.17 -2.79
C ASP A 408 -14.20 3.66 -3.06
N ASN A 409 -15.17 3.13 -2.32
CA ASN A 409 -16.57 3.50 -2.47
C ASN A 409 -16.83 4.93 -2.03
N TRP A 410 -16.23 5.37 -0.92
CA TRP A 410 -16.40 6.73 -0.43
C TRP A 410 -15.75 7.75 -1.37
N VAL A 411 -14.52 7.52 -1.82
CA VAL A 411 -13.85 8.39 -2.79
C VAL A 411 -14.63 8.44 -4.10
N SER A 412 -15.12 7.29 -4.59
CA SER A 412 -15.89 7.22 -5.84
C SER A 412 -17.23 7.96 -5.78
N LYS A 413 -17.88 7.99 -4.61
CA LYS A 413 -19.19 8.64 -4.42
C LYS A 413 -19.11 10.17 -4.33
N ASN A 414 -17.95 10.72 -3.99
CA ASN A 414 -17.77 12.15 -3.72
C ASN A 414 -17.10 12.84 -4.92
N PRO A 415 -17.86 13.52 -5.82
CA PRO A 415 -17.31 14.04 -7.07
C PRO A 415 -16.28 15.15 -6.87
N ILE A 416 -16.33 15.85 -5.72
CA ILE A 416 -15.35 16.87 -5.32
C ILE A 416 -13.96 16.26 -5.09
N LEU A 417 -13.90 14.94 -4.87
CA LEU A 417 -12.68 14.20 -4.61
C LEU A 417 -12.13 13.48 -5.86
N ARG A 418 -12.83 13.53 -7.00
CA ARG A 418 -12.39 12.90 -8.25
C ARG A 418 -11.48 13.80 -9.06
#